data_AF-A0A6G9QNH3-F1
#
_entry.id   AF-A0A6G9QNH3-F1
#
_cell.length_a   1.000
_cell.length_b   1.000
_cell.length_c   1.000
_cell.angle_alpha   90.00
_cell.angle_beta   90.00
_cell.angle_gamma   90.00
#
_symmetry.space_group_name_H-M   'P 1'
#
loop_
_entity.id
_entity.type
_entity.pdbx_description
1 polymer ?
#
loop_
_entity_poly.entity_id
_entity_poly.type
_entity_poly.pdbx_seq_one_letter_code
_entity_poly.pdbx_strand_id
1 'polypeptide(L)'
;MNSRLLLIAGLLACPFTVSQGVADTSVNFSTISHQADFELTQPIISANVLSLPGKELLAFGVDDKRQRWLAIYGLLQMDNIEPQLVLLDKVILSHDLFRYDILDADELKLAATNATELQTLYFLNSQALLQYLPASQTAIDKPKSANQNGRIEEVAAVNSITILPRGDFISRGDFVAHINNDAIADVIISDFRTAHLLLGTQQGEFARQSIPILPIVELTSEGRSTAKHRFIIPILISMAYKILLRSERECWRYFINFLLGFLPPMQNIYR
;
A
#
# COMPACT_ATOMS: atom_id res chain seq x y z
N MET A 1 6.36 98.01 -2.63
CA MET A 1 6.30 97.00 -3.71
C MET A 1 6.31 95.64 -3.03
N ASN A 2 5.17 94.96 -3.05
CA ASN A 2 4.83 93.87 -2.12
C ASN A 2 5.42 92.53 -2.58
N SER A 3 6.34 91.95 -1.81
CA SER A 3 6.77 90.56 -2.01
C SER A 3 5.86 89.64 -1.21
N ARG A 4 5.10 88.81 -1.94
CA ARG A 4 4.22 87.78 -1.39
C ARG A 4 4.99 86.53 -1.01
N LEU A 5 4.61 86.01 0.16
CA LEU A 5 4.78 84.65 0.68
C LEU A 5 4.50 83.58 -0.38
N LEU A 6 5.29 82.51 -0.41
CA LEU A 6 4.78 81.19 -0.83
C LEU A 6 5.36 80.10 0.08
N LEU A 7 4.48 79.54 0.92
CA LEU A 7 4.65 78.28 1.64
C LEU A 7 4.64 77.13 0.62
N ILE A 8 5.57 76.19 0.71
CA ILE A 8 5.47 74.88 0.05
C ILE A 8 5.29 73.83 1.14
N ALA A 9 4.09 73.29 1.25
CA ALA A 9 3.75 72.17 2.11
C ALA A 9 4.30 70.87 1.49
N GLY A 10 5.07 70.12 2.28
CA GLY A 10 5.55 68.79 1.92
C GLY A 10 4.44 67.76 2.00
N LEU A 11 4.11 67.14 0.87
CA LEU A 11 3.24 65.96 0.81
C LEU A 11 4.13 64.71 0.80
N LEU A 12 4.17 63.99 1.92
CA LEU A 12 4.78 62.66 2.03
C LEU A 12 3.88 61.65 1.31
N ALA A 13 4.26 61.26 0.09
CA ALA A 13 3.67 60.14 -0.62
C ALA A 13 4.39 58.85 -0.22
N CYS A 14 3.76 58.04 0.64
CA CYS A 14 4.18 56.66 0.88
C CYS A 14 3.84 55.82 -0.37
N PRO A 15 4.82 55.18 -1.05
CA PRO A 15 4.48 54.21 -2.07
C PRO A 15 3.92 52.97 -1.38
N PHE A 16 2.61 52.75 -1.50
CA PHE A 16 2.03 51.44 -1.29
C PHE A 16 2.55 50.53 -2.41
N THR A 17 3.53 49.69 -2.08
CA THR A 17 3.91 48.56 -2.93
C THR A 17 2.73 47.59 -2.95
N VAL A 18 1.95 47.63 -4.03
CA VAL A 18 0.99 46.57 -4.34
C VAL A 18 1.79 45.31 -4.61
N SER A 19 1.72 44.35 -3.69
CA SER A 19 2.22 42.99 -3.91
C SER A 19 1.45 42.40 -5.09
N GLN A 20 2.14 42.20 -6.22
CA GLN A 20 1.60 41.50 -7.38
C GLN A 20 2.11 40.07 -7.39
N GLY A 21 1.18 39.14 -7.57
CA GLY A 21 1.45 37.82 -8.11
C GLY A 21 1.42 36.68 -7.10
N VAL A 22 0.23 36.19 -6.77
CA VAL A 22 0.08 34.75 -6.52
C VAL A 22 0.30 34.09 -7.87
N ALA A 23 1.39 33.35 -8.03
CA ALA A 23 1.67 32.59 -9.23
C ALA A 23 0.56 31.55 -9.42
N ASP A 24 -0.18 31.66 -10.53
CA ASP A 24 -1.12 30.65 -10.98
C ASP A 24 -0.30 29.51 -11.61
N THR A 25 0.03 28.51 -10.80
CA THR A 25 0.74 27.31 -11.28
C THR A 25 -0.24 26.47 -12.08
N SER A 26 -0.36 26.77 -13.38
CA SER A 26 -1.09 25.93 -14.32
C SER A 26 -0.48 24.52 -14.32
N VAL A 27 -1.20 23.55 -13.76
CA VAL A 27 -0.78 22.15 -13.77
C VAL A 27 -1.01 21.60 -15.18
N ASN A 28 0.08 21.32 -15.90
CA ASN A 28 0.02 20.68 -17.20
C ASN A 28 0.01 19.16 -17.04
N PHE A 29 -1.02 18.51 -17.57
CA PHE A 29 -1.12 17.05 -17.60
C PHE A 29 -0.67 16.53 -18.96
N SER A 30 0.25 15.55 -18.97
CA SER A 30 0.56 14.74 -20.15
C SER A 30 -0.18 13.41 -20.05
N THR A 31 -0.58 12.85 -21.20
CA THR A 31 -1.24 11.54 -21.28
C THR A 31 -0.37 10.60 -22.09
N ILE A 32 -0.13 9.41 -21.56
CA ILE A 32 0.59 8.33 -22.24
C ILE A 32 -0.41 7.18 -22.44
N SER A 33 -0.54 6.70 -23.67
CA SER A 33 -1.37 5.54 -23.98
C SER A 33 -0.48 4.31 -24.18
N HIS A 34 -0.82 3.21 -23.51
CA HIS A 34 -0.14 1.94 -23.66
C HIS A 34 -1.17 0.82 -23.71
N GLN A 35 -1.02 -0.09 -24.67
CA GLN A 35 -1.87 -1.26 -24.82
C GLN A 35 -1.12 -2.49 -24.29
N ALA A 36 -1.57 -3.02 -23.16
CA ALA A 36 -1.07 -4.28 -22.64
C ALA A 36 -1.51 -5.46 -23.53
N ASP A 37 -0.72 -6.53 -23.52
CA ASP A 37 -1.01 -7.79 -24.23
C ASP A 37 -1.94 -8.73 -23.44
N PHE A 38 -2.65 -8.19 -22.44
CA PHE A 38 -3.60 -8.88 -21.59
C PHE A 38 -4.68 -7.90 -21.10
N GLU A 39 -5.84 -8.41 -20.71
CA GLU A 39 -6.92 -7.64 -20.11
C GLU A 39 -6.63 -7.33 -18.65
N LEU A 40 -6.71 -6.07 -18.25
CA LEU A 40 -6.49 -5.66 -16.86
C LEU A 40 -7.64 -6.14 -15.97
N THR A 41 -7.31 -6.84 -14.89
CA THR A 41 -8.29 -7.29 -13.90
C THR A 41 -8.29 -6.45 -12.63
N GLN A 42 -7.26 -5.63 -12.42
CA GLN A 42 -7.12 -4.70 -11.28
C GLN A 42 -6.84 -3.27 -11.75
N PRO A 43 -7.13 -2.26 -10.92
CA PRO A 43 -6.56 -0.93 -11.09
C PRO A 43 -5.02 -0.97 -11.13
N ILE A 44 -4.43 -0.09 -11.94
CA ILE A 44 -2.97 0.07 -12.00
C ILE A 44 -2.47 0.66 -10.68
N ILE A 45 -1.39 0.12 -10.15
CA ILE A 45 -0.79 0.56 -8.88
C ILE A 45 0.56 1.20 -9.15
N SER A 46 0.80 2.36 -8.57
CA SER A 46 2.14 2.97 -8.56
C SER A 46 2.90 2.53 -7.32
N ALA A 47 4.05 1.86 -7.49
CA ALA A 47 4.90 1.38 -6.40
C ALA A 47 6.37 1.40 -6.80
N ASN A 48 7.28 1.43 -5.82
CA ASN A 48 8.73 1.36 -6.01
C ASN A 48 9.22 -0.05 -5.67
N VAL A 49 9.11 -1.00 -6.59
CA VAL A 49 9.36 -2.44 -6.34
C VAL A 49 10.63 -2.96 -7.02
N LEU A 50 11.27 -2.16 -7.87
CA LEU A 50 12.53 -2.47 -8.52
C LEU A 50 13.63 -1.51 -8.04
N SER A 51 14.89 -1.94 -8.09
CA SER A 51 16.06 -1.09 -7.76
C SER A 51 16.38 -0.05 -8.84
N LEU A 52 15.35 0.48 -9.52
CA LEU A 52 15.43 1.50 -10.54
C LEU A 52 14.95 2.85 -9.98
N PRO A 53 15.43 3.97 -10.51
CA PRO A 53 14.95 5.27 -10.07
C PRO A 53 13.50 5.49 -10.54
N GLY A 54 12.65 5.93 -9.62
CA GLY A 54 11.26 6.30 -9.91
C GLY A 54 10.24 5.39 -9.23
N LYS A 55 9.00 5.42 -9.72
CA LYS A 55 7.97 4.46 -9.36
C LYS A 55 7.57 3.70 -10.61
N GLU A 56 7.37 2.41 -10.47
CA GLU A 56 6.79 1.57 -11.50
C GLU A 56 5.27 1.58 -11.46
N LEU A 57 4.67 1.15 -12.57
CA LEU A 57 3.26 0.83 -12.68
C LEU A 57 3.08 -0.69 -12.69
N LEU A 58 2.40 -1.21 -11.69
CA LEU A 58 2.05 -2.61 -11.57
C LEU A 58 0.67 -2.82 -12.21
N ALA A 59 0.62 -3.73 -13.17
CA ALA A 59 -0.59 -4.12 -13.87
C ALA A 59 -0.85 -5.61 -13.65
N PHE A 60 -2.06 -5.93 -13.25
CA PHE A 60 -2.53 -7.30 -13.09
C PHE A 60 -3.58 -7.60 -14.13
N GLY A 61 -3.53 -8.78 -14.72
CA GLY A 61 -4.50 -9.13 -15.74
C GLY A 61 -4.44 -10.57 -16.21
N VAL A 62 -5.22 -10.85 -17.25
CA VAL A 62 -5.31 -12.16 -17.90
C VAL A 62 -5.18 -12.07 -19.40
N ASP A 63 -4.43 -13.02 -19.98
CA ASP A 63 -4.37 -13.17 -21.43
C ASP A 63 -5.57 -13.98 -21.98
N ASP A 64 -5.60 -14.17 -23.30
CA ASP A 64 -6.64 -14.94 -23.99
C ASP A 64 -6.74 -16.41 -23.53
N LYS A 65 -5.69 -16.94 -22.89
CA LYS A 65 -5.66 -18.29 -22.32
C LYS A 65 -6.09 -18.32 -20.86
N ARG A 66 -6.54 -17.19 -20.31
CA ARG A 66 -6.85 -16.99 -18.89
C ARG A 66 -5.65 -17.22 -17.98
N GLN A 67 -4.42 -17.09 -18.51
CA GLN A 67 -3.22 -17.08 -17.69
C GLN A 67 -3.12 -15.73 -17.00
N ARG A 68 -2.93 -15.74 -15.68
CA ARG A 68 -2.78 -14.52 -14.89
C ARG A 68 -1.35 -14.00 -15.00
N TRP A 69 -1.23 -12.68 -15.09
CA TRP A 69 0.04 -11.98 -15.25
C TRP A 69 0.15 -10.82 -14.25
N LEU A 70 1.36 -10.64 -13.72
CA LEU A 70 1.85 -9.37 -13.17
C LEU A 70 2.79 -8.79 -14.22
N ALA A 71 2.52 -7.57 -14.68
CA ALA A 71 3.46 -6.79 -15.47
C ALA A 71 3.88 -5.55 -14.68
N ILE A 72 5.16 -5.21 -14.79
CA ILE A 72 5.76 -4.04 -14.16
C ILE A 72 6.28 -3.15 -15.27
N TYR A 73 5.75 -1.93 -15.35
CA TYR A 73 6.13 -0.94 -16.34
C TYR A 73 6.92 0.20 -15.71
N GLY A 74 7.96 0.64 -16.40
CA GLY A 74 8.74 1.83 -16.08
C GLY A 74 8.38 2.98 -17.01
N LEU A 75 8.59 4.20 -16.52
CA LEU A 75 8.51 5.39 -17.36
C LEU A 75 9.90 5.73 -17.88
N LEU A 76 10.13 5.53 -19.18
CA LEU A 76 11.35 5.97 -19.84
C LEU A 76 11.17 7.40 -20.35
N GLN A 77 12.03 8.29 -19.88
CA GLN A 77 12.10 9.68 -20.34
C GLN A 77 13.48 9.90 -20.94
N MET A 78 13.52 10.27 -22.23
CA MET A 78 14.75 10.63 -22.92
C MET A 78 14.63 12.07 -23.43
N ASP A 79 15.75 12.77 -23.51
CA ASP A 79 15.79 14.14 -24.01
C ASP A 79 15.22 14.20 -25.44
N ASN A 80 14.24 15.10 -25.65
CA ASN A 80 13.54 15.32 -26.93
C ASN A 80 12.66 14.17 -27.45
N ILE A 81 12.30 13.19 -26.63
CA ILE A 81 11.36 12.12 -26.98
C ILE A 81 10.22 12.10 -25.96
N GLU A 82 8.99 11.89 -26.42
CA GLU A 82 7.83 11.77 -25.53
C GLU A 82 8.04 10.62 -24.54
N PRO A 83 7.63 10.79 -23.27
CA PRO A 83 7.79 9.75 -22.27
C PRO A 83 7.05 8.48 -22.68
N GLN A 84 7.71 7.34 -22.57
CA GLN A 84 7.17 6.04 -22.97
C GLN A 84 7.08 5.09 -21.78
N LEU A 85 6.00 4.31 -21.73
CA LEU A 85 5.91 3.18 -20.82
C LEU A 85 6.61 1.96 -21.43
N VAL A 86 7.59 1.44 -20.71
CA VAL A 86 8.37 0.26 -21.11
C VAL A 86 8.12 -0.89 -20.15
N LEU A 87 7.95 -2.10 -20.68
CA LEU A 87 7.77 -3.30 -19.86
C LEU A 87 9.12 -3.68 -19.23
N LEU A 88 9.20 -3.58 -17.90
CA LEU A 88 10.40 -3.91 -17.13
C LEU A 88 10.40 -5.35 -16.65
N ASP A 89 9.26 -5.88 -16.20
CA ASP A 89 9.13 -7.27 -15.80
C ASP A 89 7.75 -7.82 -16.11
N LYS A 90 7.68 -9.14 -16.31
CA LYS A 90 6.41 -9.84 -16.54
C LYS A 90 6.48 -11.24 -15.95
N VAL A 91 5.59 -11.52 -15.01
CA VAL A 91 5.57 -12.76 -14.23
C VAL A 91 4.22 -13.45 -14.33
N ILE A 92 4.28 -14.76 -14.52
CA ILE A 92 3.11 -15.64 -14.48
C ILE A 92 2.62 -15.77 -13.04
N LEU A 93 1.34 -15.52 -12.81
CA LEU A 93 0.70 -15.71 -11.51
C LEU A 93 -0.08 -17.05 -11.50
N SER A 94 0.29 -17.94 -10.58
CA SER A 94 -0.43 -19.22 -10.38
C SER A 94 -1.86 -18.97 -9.93
N HIS A 95 -2.84 -19.79 -10.36
CA HIS A 95 -4.30 -19.65 -10.10
C HIS A 95 -4.74 -19.82 -8.64
N ASP A 96 -3.85 -20.28 -7.76
CA ASP A 96 -4.09 -20.43 -6.32
C ASP A 96 -3.89 -19.14 -5.53
N LEU A 97 -3.17 -18.16 -6.09
CA LEU A 97 -3.03 -16.84 -5.51
C LEU A 97 -4.39 -16.14 -5.46
N PHE A 98 -4.66 -15.42 -4.38
CA PHE A 98 -5.95 -14.75 -4.23
C PHE A 98 -5.92 -13.36 -3.66
N ARG A 99 -4.87 -13.04 -2.92
CA ARG A 99 -4.64 -11.71 -2.41
C ARG A 99 -3.24 -11.28 -2.74
N TYR A 100 -3.09 -9.99 -2.92
CA TYR A 100 -1.80 -9.33 -2.97
C TYR A 100 -1.86 -8.07 -2.12
N ASP A 101 -0.72 -7.65 -1.61
CA ASP A 101 -0.60 -6.40 -0.88
C ASP A 101 0.81 -5.84 -0.97
N ILE A 102 0.94 -4.54 -0.77
CA ILE A 102 2.19 -3.79 -0.84
C ILE A 102 2.17 -2.84 0.34
N LEU A 103 3.26 -2.82 1.09
CA LEU A 103 3.42 -1.86 2.16
C LEU A 103 3.30 -0.42 1.64
N ASP A 104 2.47 0.40 2.28
CA ASP A 104 2.26 1.77 1.83
C ASP A 104 3.55 2.62 1.92
N ALA A 105 3.81 3.40 0.88
CA ALA A 105 5.04 4.20 0.80
C ALA A 105 5.15 5.25 1.91
N ASP A 106 4.02 5.71 2.46
CA ASP A 106 4.02 6.66 3.57
C ASP A 106 4.31 5.97 4.91
N GLU A 107 3.96 4.69 5.07
CA GLU A 107 4.35 3.87 6.24
C GLU A 107 5.85 3.55 6.22
N LEU A 108 6.43 3.44 5.03
CA LEU A 108 7.86 3.24 4.81
C LEU A 108 8.65 4.50 5.20
N LYS A 109 8.24 5.69 4.71
CA LYS A 109 8.90 6.98 5.05
C LYS A 109 8.88 7.33 6.54
N LEU A 110 7.92 6.81 7.29
CA LEU A 110 7.86 6.96 8.74
C LEU A 110 8.98 6.16 9.44
N ALA A 111 9.48 5.11 8.79
CA ALA A 111 10.45 4.18 9.33
C ALA A 111 11.90 4.45 8.91
N ALA A 112 12.21 4.87 7.66
CA ALA A 112 13.58 5.26 7.30
C ALA A 112 13.75 6.72 6.85
N THR A 113 14.86 7.30 7.30
CA THR A 113 15.11 8.73 7.24
C THR A 113 15.80 9.19 5.95
N ASN A 114 16.37 8.30 5.11
CA ASN A 114 17.24 8.70 3.97
C ASN A 114 17.44 7.67 2.82
N ALA A 115 16.50 6.79 2.49
CA ALA A 115 16.67 5.86 1.36
C ALA A 115 15.49 5.94 0.37
N THR A 116 15.76 5.65 -0.91
CA THR A 116 14.72 5.23 -1.86
C THR A 116 14.24 3.86 -1.41
N GLU A 117 13.30 3.84 -0.47
CA GLU A 117 12.87 2.60 0.17
C GLU A 117 12.09 1.75 -0.84
N LEU A 118 12.61 0.57 -1.10
CA LEU A 118 11.99 -0.41 -1.97
C LEU A 118 10.79 -1.02 -1.24
N GLN A 119 9.62 -0.92 -1.87
CA GLN A 119 8.42 -1.57 -1.41
C GLN A 119 8.47 -3.05 -1.80
N THR A 120 7.98 -3.90 -0.91
CA THR A 120 7.84 -5.34 -1.18
C THR A 120 6.41 -5.68 -1.55
N LEU A 121 6.24 -6.43 -2.64
CA LEU A 121 4.96 -6.97 -3.07
C LEU A 121 4.80 -8.39 -2.55
N TYR A 122 3.73 -8.60 -1.77
CA TYR A 122 3.38 -9.89 -1.19
C TYR A 122 2.12 -10.46 -1.83
N PHE A 123 2.02 -11.78 -1.82
CA PHE A 123 0.89 -12.55 -2.27
C PHE A 123 0.47 -13.58 -1.22
N LEU A 124 -0.80 -13.94 -1.23
CA LEU A 124 -1.35 -15.02 -0.41
C LEU A 124 -2.01 -16.08 -1.28
N ASN A 125 -1.70 -17.33 -0.98
CA ASN A 125 -2.55 -18.48 -1.30
C ASN A 125 -3.03 -19.12 0.02
N SER A 126 -3.65 -20.30 -0.08
CA SER A 126 -4.22 -20.97 1.10
C SER A 126 -3.18 -21.53 2.09
N GLN A 127 -1.92 -21.65 1.66
CA GLN A 127 -0.86 -22.36 2.40
C GLN A 127 0.38 -21.50 2.70
N ALA A 128 0.54 -20.38 2.00
CA ALA A 128 1.76 -19.59 2.03
C ALA A 128 1.50 -18.09 1.88
N LEU A 129 2.35 -17.33 2.56
CA LEU A 129 2.73 -15.98 2.21
C LEU A 129 3.88 -16.08 1.21
N LEU A 130 3.72 -15.44 0.06
CA LEU A 130 4.73 -15.40 -0.99
C LEU A 130 5.17 -13.96 -1.24
N GLN A 131 6.41 -13.79 -1.68
CA GLN A 131 7.01 -12.52 -2.00
C GLN A 131 7.42 -12.49 -3.47
N TYR A 132 7.17 -11.36 -4.13
CA TYR A 132 7.78 -11.05 -5.40
C TYR A 132 9.26 -10.69 -5.22
N LEU A 133 10.13 -11.44 -5.88
CA LEU A 133 11.55 -11.17 -5.98
C LEU A 133 11.87 -10.67 -7.39
N PRO A 134 12.24 -9.39 -7.55
CA PRO A 134 12.56 -8.85 -8.85
C PRO A 134 13.83 -9.50 -9.41
N ALA A 135 13.88 -9.67 -10.72
CA ALA A 135 15.13 -9.99 -11.37
C ALA A 135 16.11 -8.82 -11.26
N SER A 136 17.41 -9.12 -11.22
CA SER A 136 18.44 -8.09 -11.18
C SER A 136 18.37 -7.21 -12.43
N GLN A 137 17.88 -5.97 -12.27
CA GLN A 137 17.73 -5.00 -13.34
C GLN A 137 18.81 -3.94 -13.21
N THR A 138 19.67 -3.82 -14.23
CA THR A 138 20.79 -2.86 -14.23
C THR A 138 20.50 -1.59 -15.04
N ALA A 139 19.47 -1.59 -15.87
CA ALA A 139 19.01 -0.43 -16.65
C ALA A 139 17.58 -0.64 -17.18
N ILE A 140 16.85 0.46 -17.39
CA ILE A 140 15.50 0.47 -17.98
C ILE A 140 15.53 0.09 -19.48
N ASP A 141 16.63 0.42 -20.17
CA ASP A 141 16.70 0.39 -21.64
C ASP A 141 17.25 -0.92 -22.23
N LYS A 142 17.54 -1.90 -21.38
CA LYS A 142 18.14 -3.17 -21.81
C LYS A 142 17.07 -4.26 -21.92
N PRO A 143 16.92 -4.89 -23.10
CA PRO A 143 15.98 -6.00 -23.25
C PRO A 143 16.39 -7.18 -22.36
N LYS A 144 15.41 -7.73 -21.62
CA LYS A 144 15.61 -8.95 -20.82
C LYS A 144 15.80 -10.17 -21.72
N SER A 145 16.69 -11.06 -21.30
CA SER A 145 16.68 -12.45 -21.77
C SER A 145 15.53 -13.20 -21.10
N ALA A 146 14.88 -14.14 -21.80
CA ALA A 146 13.67 -14.84 -21.36
C ALA A 146 13.77 -15.57 -20.01
N ASN A 147 15.00 -15.81 -19.50
CA ASN A 147 15.28 -16.46 -18.21
C ASN A 147 15.60 -15.47 -17.07
N GLN A 148 15.34 -14.17 -17.24
CA GLN A 148 15.64 -13.11 -16.28
C GLN A 148 14.39 -12.36 -15.81
N ASN A 149 13.26 -13.07 -15.68
CA ASN A 149 12.05 -12.48 -15.12
C ASN A 149 12.06 -12.61 -13.60
N GLY A 150 11.35 -11.71 -12.93
CA GLY A 150 11.08 -11.83 -11.50
C GLY A 150 10.37 -13.15 -11.18
N ARG A 151 10.42 -13.53 -9.92
CA ARG A 151 9.83 -14.78 -9.42
C ARG A 151 9.04 -14.53 -8.16
N ILE A 152 8.17 -15.48 -7.84
CA ILE A 152 7.38 -15.45 -6.60
C ILE A 152 7.86 -16.63 -5.76
N GLU A 153 8.34 -16.34 -4.56
CA GLU A 153 8.88 -17.34 -3.63
C GLU A 153 8.10 -17.34 -2.33
N GLU A 154 7.93 -18.51 -1.72
CA GLU A 154 7.33 -18.65 -0.40
C GLU A 154 8.29 -18.09 0.67
N VAL A 155 7.74 -17.28 1.57
CA VAL A 155 8.49 -16.66 2.68
C VAL A 155 7.95 -17.05 4.06
N ALA A 156 6.71 -17.54 4.13
CA ALA A 156 6.15 -18.12 5.35
C ALA A 156 4.98 -19.05 5.06
N ALA A 157 4.89 -20.15 5.80
CA ALA A 157 3.73 -21.04 5.77
C ALA A 157 2.55 -20.44 6.56
N VAL A 158 1.37 -20.43 5.96
CA VAL A 158 0.13 -19.90 6.53
C VAL A 158 -1.01 -20.88 6.32
N ASN A 159 -2.09 -20.77 7.09
CA ASN A 159 -3.29 -21.56 6.85
C ASN A 159 -4.44 -20.59 6.61
N SER A 160 -4.74 -20.27 5.35
CA SER A 160 -5.90 -19.43 5.05
C SER A 160 -7.10 -20.30 4.74
N ILE A 161 -8.27 -19.89 5.23
CA ILE A 161 -9.53 -20.51 4.86
C ILE A 161 -10.16 -19.94 3.58
N THR A 162 -9.42 -19.13 2.84
CA THR A 162 -10.00 -18.53 1.65
C THR A 162 -10.20 -19.64 0.60
N ILE A 163 -11.42 -20.19 0.54
CA ILE A 163 -11.86 -21.10 -0.52
C ILE A 163 -12.14 -20.21 -1.72
N LEU A 164 -11.30 -20.31 -2.75
CA LEU A 164 -11.58 -19.60 -3.98
C LEU A 164 -11.85 -20.56 -5.13
N PRO A 165 -12.94 -20.32 -5.88
CA PRO A 165 -13.02 -20.85 -7.21
C PRO A 165 -11.83 -20.29 -8.02
N ARG A 166 -11.26 -21.10 -8.92
CA ARG A 166 -10.24 -20.66 -9.88
C ARG A 166 -10.76 -19.46 -10.68
N GLY A 167 -10.44 -18.26 -10.20
CA GLY A 167 -10.88 -17.00 -10.76
C GLY A 167 -9.73 -16.27 -11.42
N ASP A 168 -10.05 -15.49 -12.45
CA ASP A 168 -9.09 -14.65 -13.17
C ASP A 168 -8.65 -13.43 -12.36
N PHE A 169 -9.28 -13.23 -11.20
CA PHE A 169 -9.13 -12.08 -10.34
C PHE A 169 -8.32 -12.41 -9.07
N ILE A 170 -7.47 -11.48 -8.65
CA ILE A 170 -6.76 -11.49 -7.37
C ILE A 170 -7.06 -10.19 -6.63
N SER A 171 -7.55 -10.26 -5.41
CA SER A 171 -7.95 -9.05 -4.66
C SER A 171 -6.77 -8.34 -4.01
N ARG A 172 -6.78 -7.00 -3.98
CA ARG A 172 -5.89 -6.27 -3.06
C ARG A 172 -6.30 -6.52 -1.60
N GLY A 173 -5.33 -6.75 -0.73
CA GLY A 173 -5.50 -6.92 0.71
C GLY A 173 -5.15 -5.67 1.52
N ASP A 174 -5.14 -5.83 2.84
CA ASP A 174 -4.59 -4.92 3.85
C ASP A 174 -4.04 -5.82 4.97
N PHE A 175 -2.98 -6.56 4.62
CA PHE A 175 -2.33 -7.55 5.47
C PHE A 175 -0.84 -7.30 5.65
N VAL A 176 -0.26 -6.34 4.94
CA VAL A 176 1.13 -5.90 5.11
C VAL A 176 1.12 -4.55 5.82
N ALA A 177 1.92 -4.40 6.87
CA ALA A 177 2.01 -3.17 7.66
C ALA A 177 3.39 -3.05 8.31
N HIS A 178 3.76 -1.85 8.74
CA HIS A 178 4.85 -1.67 9.70
C HIS A 178 4.28 -1.64 11.12
N ILE A 179 4.59 -2.63 11.96
CA ILE A 179 4.02 -2.72 13.32
C ILE A 179 5.03 -2.28 14.37
N ASN A 180 6.30 -2.66 14.18
CA ASN A 180 7.38 -2.37 15.13
C ASN A 180 8.31 -1.21 14.71
N ASN A 181 8.04 -0.55 13.58
CA ASN A 181 8.82 0.56 13.02
C ASN A 181 10.31 0.25 12.75
N ASP A 182 10.64 -0.98 12.37
CA ASP A 182 12.03 -1.36 12.01
C ASP A 182 12.35 -1.20 10.51
N ALA A 183 11.43 -0.59 9.75
CA ALA A 183 11.47 -0.46 8.30
C ALA A 183 11.40 -1.78 7.52
N ILE A 184 10.99 -2.86 8.18
CA ILE A 184 10.73 -4.17 7.58
C ILE A 184 9.22 -4.41 7.60
N ALA A 185 8.70 -4.89 6.47
CA ALA A 185 7.29 -5.22 6.36
C ALA A 185 6.91 -6.37 7.30
N ASP A 186 5.92 -6.13 8.15
CA ASP A 186 5.24 -7.13 8.96
C ASP A 186 3.94 -7.57 8.27
N VAL A 187 3.46 -8.76 8.63
CA VAL A 187 2.24 -9.33 8.04
C VAL A 187 1.23 -9.77 9.11
N ILE A 188 -0.02 -9.35 8.94
CA ILE A 188 -1.16 -9.77 9.77
C ILE A 188 -2.14 -10.56 8.91
N ILE A 189 -2.28 -11.83 9.24
CA ILE A 189 -3.22 -12.74 8.57
C ILE A 189 -4.06 -13.46 9.61
N SER A 190 -5.19 -13.99 9.21
CA SER A 190 -6.05 -14.75 10.13
C SER A 190 -6.58 -16.00 9.46
N ASP A 191 -6.65 -17.06 10.25
CA ASP A 191 -7.36 -18.29 9.96
C ASP A 191 -8.68 -18.34 10.76
N PHE A 192 -9.34 -19.51 10.80
CA PHE A 192 -10.61 -19.66 11.52
C PHE A 192 -10.53 -19.42 13.03
N ARG A 193 -9.38 -19.73 13.64
CA ARG A 193 -9.23 -19.85 15.09
C ARG A 193 -8.10 -19.00 15.63
N THR A 194 -7.25 -18.46 14.77
CA THR A 194 -6.06 -17.73 15.15
C THR A 194 -5.80 -16.57 14.19
N ALA A 195 -5.41 -15.43 14.76
CA ALA A 195 -4.72 -14.38 14.03
C ALA A 195 -3.21 -14.64 14.14
N HIS A 196 -2.51 -14.59 13.02
CA HIS A 196 -1.05 -14.68 12.96
C HIS A 196 -0.47 -13.31 12.68
N LEU A 197 0.45 -12.92 13.55
CA LEU A 197 1.36 -11.80 13.37
C LEU A 197 2.70 -12.40 12.93
N LEU A 198 3.16 -12.00 11.76
CA LEU A 198 4.44 -12.38 11.19
C LEU A 198 5.32 -11.13 11.22
N LEU A 199 6.29 -11.11 12.12
CA LEU A 199 7.23 -10.00 12.24
C LEU A 199 8.43 -10.23 11.33
N GLY A 200 8.70 -9.29 10.43
CA GLY A 200 9.82 -9.41 9.50
C GLY A 200 11.16 -9.39 10.24
N THR A 201 12.16 -10.09 9.71
CA THR A 201 13.53 -10.06 10.22
C THR A 201 14.52 -9.59 9.16
N GLN A 202 15.69 -9.12 9.59
CA GLN A 202 16.76 -8.70 8.67
C GLN A 202 17.28 -9.83 7.77
N GLN A 203 17.03 -11.10 8.14
CA GLN A 203 17.39 -12.24 7.30
C GLN A 203 16.36 -12.52 6.19
N GLY A 204 15.24 -11.78 6.13
CA GLY A 204 14.14 -12.05 5.21
C GLY A 204 13.21 -13.18 5.67
N GLU A 205 13.32 -13.59 6.93
CA GLU A 205 12.43 -14.56 7.55
C GLU A 205 11.34 -13.85 8.35
N PHE A 206 10.33 -14.62 8.79
CA PHE A 206 9.25 -14.11 9.65
C PHE A 206 9.22 -14.81 11.00
N ALA A 207 9.29 -14.03 12.07
CA ALA A 207 8.98 -14.50 13.42
C ALA A 207 7.46 -14.54 13.61
N ARG A 208 6.92 -15.74 13.87
CA ARG A 208 5.46 -15.94 13.97
C ARG A 208 4.98 -15.88 15.41
N GLN A 209 3.99 -15.02 15.65
CA GLN A 209 3.17 -15.00 16.86
C GLN A 209 1.71 -15.28 16.49
N SER A 210 1.02 -16.11 17.27
CA SER A 210 -0.37 -16.48 17.00
C SER A 210 -1.24 -16.21 18.22
N ILE A 211 -2.38 -15.55 17.98
CA ILE A 211 -3.36 -15.22 19.01
C ILE A 211 -4.66 -15.93 18.67
N PRO A 212 -5.22 -16.76 19.58
CA PRO A 212 -6.52 -17.36 19.37
C PRO A 212 -7.61 -16.30 19.18
N ILE A 213 -8.44 -16.49 18.17
CA ILE A 213 -9.65 -15.68 17.92
C ILE A 213 -10.88 -16.59 18.00
N LEU A 214 -11.98 -16.04 18.53
CA LEU A 214 -13.24 -16.75 18.57
C LEU A 214 -13.93 -16.66 17.21
N PRO A 215 -14.25 -17.79 16.55
CA PRO A 215 -15.04 -17.76 15.33
C PRO A 215 -16.48 -17.35 15.67
N ILE A 216 -17.00 -16.34 14.98
CA ILE A 216 -18.41 -15.98 15.03
C ILE A 216 -19.10 -16.65 13.84
N VAL A 217 -20.06 -17.52 14.13
CA VAL A 217 -20.86 -18.21 13.10
C VAL A 217 -22.24 -17.55 13.07
N GLU A 218 -22.59 -16.92 11.96
CA GLU A 218 -23.95 -16.40 11.75
C GLU A 218 -24.82 -17.50 11.14
N LEU A 219 -25.86 -17.89 11.87
CA LEU A 219 -26.93 -18.74 11.34
C LEU A 219 -27.97 -17.86 10.67
N THR A 220 -28.17 -18.05 9.37
CA THR A 220 -29.28 -17.41 8.66
C THR A 220 -30.57 -18.20 8.89
N SER A 221 -31.73 -17.52 8.82
CA SER A 221 -33.06 -18.10 9.06
C SER A 221 -33.43 -19.24 8.09
N GLU A 222 -32.66 -19.45 7.03
CA GLU A 222 -32.82 -20.55 6.07
C GLU A 222 -32.01 -21.81 6.45
N GLY A 223 -31.44 -21.88 7.65
CA GLY A 223 -30.63 -23.02 8.09
C GLY A 223 -29.26 -23.11 7.41
N ARG A 224 -28.91 -22.14 6.57
CA ARG A 224 -27.54 -21.97 6.06
C ARG A 224 -26.70 -21.28 7.14
N SER A 225 -25.74 -22.01 7.66
CA SER A 225 -24.65 -21.46 8.45
C SER A 225 -23.66 -20.78 7.51
N THR A 226 -23.53 -19.46 7.64
CA THR A 226 -22.45 -18.71 6.98
C THR A 226 -21.52 -18.20 8.06
N ALA A 227 -20.31 -18.74 8.13
CA ALA A 227 -19.25 -18.15 8.95
C ALA A 227 -18.89 -16.79 8.32
N LYS A 228 -19.42 -15.70 8.86
CA LYS A 228 -19.01 -14.35 8.50
C LYS A 228 -18.01 -13.87 9.53
N HIS A 229 -16.77 -13.64 9.08
CA HIS A 229 -15.87 -12.79 9.83
C HIS A 229 -16.32 -11.34 9.67
N ARG A 230 -16.86 -10.76 10.74
CA ARG A 230 -16.71 -9.32 10.92
C ARG A 230 -15.23 -9.14 11.26
N PHE A 231 -14.43 -8.64 10.31
CA PHE A 231 -12.98 -8.39 10.42
C PHE A 231 -12.65 -7.30 11.46
N ILE A 232 -13.39 -7.24 12.56
CA ILE A 232 -13.32 -6.16 13.54
C ILE A 232 -11.95 -6.17 14.21
N ILE A 233 -11.36 -7.32 14.55
CA ILE A 233 -10.11 -7.31 15.34
C ILE A 233 -8.89 -6.92 14.49
N PRO A 234 -8.60 -7.52 13.32
CA PRO A 234 -7.47 -7.09 12.50
C PRO A 234 -7.65 -5.67 11.93
N ILE A 235 -8.88 -5.29 11.54
CA ILE A 235 -9.17 -3.93 11.08
C ILE A 235 -9.11 -2.94 12.23
N LEU A 236 -9.56 -3.27 13.45
CA LEU A 236 -9.41 -2.38 14.60
C LEU A 236 -7.97 -2.30 15.05
N ILE A 237 -7.16 -3.35 14.96
CA ILE A 237 -5.72 -3.28 15.26
C ILE A 237 -5.01 -2.41 14.21
N SER A 238 -5.26 -2.67 12.92
CA SER A 238 -4.73 -1.86 11.80
C SER A 238 -5.21 -0.40 11.87
N MET A 239 -6.51 -0.15 12.10
CA MET A 239 -7.09 1.19 12.26
C MET A 239 -6.59 1.87 13.53
N ALA A 240 -6.53 1.18 14.67
CA ALA A 240 -6.02 1.75 15.92
C ALA A 240 -4.57 2.16 15.76
N TYR A 241 -3.77 1.35 15.07
CA TYR A 241 -2.38 1.64 14.76
C TYR A 241 -2.25 2.81 13.77
N LYS A 242 -3.03 2.82 12.69
CA LYS A 242 -3.08 3.93 11.72
C LYS A 242 -3.57 5.24 12.37
N ILE A 243 -4.49 5.19 13.33
CA ILE A 243 -4.93 6.34 14.15
C ILE A 243 -3.83 6.76 15.13
N LEU A 244 -3.12 5.79 15.74
CA LEU A 244 -1.99 6.01 16.65
C LEU A 244 -0.87 6.81 15.99
N LEU A 245 -0.58 6.51 14.72
CA LEU A 245 0.46 7.19 13.93
C LEU A 245 0.00 8.57 13.40
N ARG A 246 -1.31 8.85 13.30
CA ARG A 246 -1.84 10.08 12.70
C ARG A 246 -2.28 11.18 13.68
N SER A 247 -2.50 10.88 14.97
CA SER A 247 -3.16 11.82 15.89
C SER A 247 -2.21 12.38 16.97
N GLU A 248 -2.16 13.71 17.08
CA GLU A 248 -1.68 14.40 18.28
C GLU A 248 -2.52 13.98 19.50
N ARG A 249 -1.89 13.28 20.44
CA ARG A 249 -2.16 12.97 21.89
C ARG A 249 -3.59 12.94 22.47
N GLU A 250 -4.61 13.57 21.91
CA GLU A 250 -5.97 13.72 22.47
C GLU A 250 -6.95 12.61 22.09
N CYS A 251 -6.71 11.82 21.02
CA CYS A 251 -7.65 10.76 20.60
C CYS A 251 -7.61 9.50 21.48
N TRP A 252 -6.57 9.33 22.29
CA TRP A 252 -6.35 8.14 23.13
C TRP A 252 -7.46 7.92 24.18
N ARG A 253 -8.02 9.01 24.73
CA ARG A 253 -9.03 8.94 25.80
C ARG A 253 -10.39 8.43 25.30
N TYR A 254 -10.70 8.66 24.04
CA TYR A 254 -11.93 8.17 23.41
C TYR A 254 -11.80 6.72 22.95
N PHE A 255 -10.63 6.32 22.48
CA PHE A 255 -10.38 4.95 22.01
C PHE A 255 -10.36 3.91 23.15
N ILE A 256 -9.75 4.22 24.30
CA ILE A 256 -9.78 3.35 25.48
C ILE A 256 -11.22 3.15 25.99
N ASN A 257 -12.00 4.24 26.07
CA ASN A 257 -13.39 4.15 26.52
C ASN A 257 -14.28 3.37 25.52
N PHE A 258 -13.98 3.43 24.23
CA PHE A 258 -14.65 2.63 23.21
C PHE A 258 -14.32 1.13 23.35
N LEU A 259 -13.05 0.77 23.54
CA LEU A 259 -12.64 -0.63 23.74
C LEU A 259 -13.17 -1.23 25.05
N LEU A 260 -13.17 -0.45 26.14
CA LEU A 260 -13.70 -0.89 27.44
C LEU A 260 -15.23 -1.03 27.45
N GLY A 261 -15.94 -0.32 26.57
CA GLY A 261 -17.40 -0.44 26.42
C GLY A 261 -17.87 -1.75 25.78
N PHE A 262 -16.98 -2.51 25.14
CA PHE A 262 -17.30 -3.80 24.50
C PHE A 262 -16.97 -5.03 25.37
N LEU A 263 -16.36 -4.85 26.54
CA LEU A 263 -16.13 -5.94 27.50
C LEU A 263 -17.34 -6.06 28.44
N PRO A 264 -18.03 -7.22 28.51
CA PRO A 264 -19.04 -7.42 29.55
C PRO A 264 -18.37 -7.35 30.93
N PRO A 265 -19.05 -6.81 31.96
CA PRO A 265 -18.49 -6.76 33.30
C PRO A 265 -18.24 -8.19 33.80
N MET A 266 -16.97 -8.52 34.04
CA MET A 266 -16.55 -9.74 34.71
C MET A 266 -17.06 -9.71 36.15
N GLN A 267 -18.27 -10.25 36.38
CA GLN A 267 -18.70 -10.58 37.73
C GLN A 267 -17.90 -11.79 38.21
N ASN A 268 -17.15 -11.57 39.29
CA ASN A 268 -16.40 -12.58 40.03
C ASN A 268 -17.25 -13.82 40.31
N ILE A 269 -16.88 -14.95 39.70
CA ILE A 269 -17.31 -16.28 40.16
C ILE A 269 -16.09 -16.93 40.81
N TYR A 270 -15.89 -16.61 42.08
CA TYR A 270 -15.29 -17.51 43.06
C TYR A 270 -16.25 -17.59 44.24
N ARG A 271 -17.11 -18.61 44.22
CA ARG A 271 -17.61 -19.38 45.36
C ARG A 271 -18.38 -20.59 44.87
#